data_AF-A0A7X8EBS6-F1
#
_entry.id   AF-A0A7X8EBS6-F1
#
_cell.length_a   1.000
_cell.length_b   1.000
_cell.length_c   1.000
_cell.angle_alpha   90.00
_cell.angle_beta   90.00
_cell.angle_gamma   90.00
#
_symmetry.space_group_name_H-M   'P 1'
#
loop_
_entity.id
_entity.type
_entity.pdbx_description
1 polymer ?
#
loop_
_entity_poly.entity_id
_entity_poly.type
_entity_poly.pdbx_seq_one_letter_code
_entity_poly.pdbx_strand_id
1 'polypeptide(L)'
;MMKSMGTTIKKDESALIHIQTNNSIENVRTQSAKLAKIFGTEAKNTVRFATYEKGILEGKENVAEKGLDRKNVYCHAMQVYLAKDLGLNVVGTFGPAPLTAAQLAEIAKGDIDIIIDNIHNPVAPPALEVSPKSRIVTWRNLPDRGGRGSLEEMVRSNIAELLK
;
A
#
# COMPACT_ATOMS: atom_id res chain seq x y z
N MET A 1 28.52 8.81 1.72
CA MET A 1 27.59 8.24 0.74
C MET A 1 27.15 6.86 1.20
N MET A 2 25.85 6.57 1.15
CA MET A 2 25.33 5.24 1.49
C MET A 2 25.69 4.27 0.35
N LYS A 3 26.34 3.14 0.66
CA LYS A 3 26.70 2.13 -0.35
C LYS A 3 25.43 1.45 -0.87
N SER A 4 25.26 1.37 -2.18
CA SER A 4 24.16 0.61 -2.79
C SER A 4 24.40 -0.89 -2.64
N MET A 5 23.33 -1.69 -2.78
CA MET A 5 23.45 -3.15 -2.78
C MET A 5 24.40 -3.64 -3.89
N GLY A 6 24.34 -3.03 -5.08
CA GLY A 6 25.24 -3.34 -6.21
C GLY A 6 26.72 -3.15 -5.89
N THR A 7 27.05 -2.02 -5.25
CA THR A 7 28.44 -1.78 -4.80
C THR A 7 28.90 -2.75 -3.71
N THR A 8 27.97 -3.26 -2.89
CA THR A 8 28.28 -4.22 -1.83
C THR A 8 28.49 -5.63 -2.37
N ILE A 9 27.68 -6.07 -3.34
CA ILE A 9 27.76 -7.41 -3.92
C ILE A 9 28.74 -7.52 -5.10
N LYS A 10 29.48 -6.45 -5.41
CA LYS A 10 30.47 -6.37 -6.50
C LYS A 10 29.91 -6.84 -7.86
N LYS A 11 28.65 -6.53 -8.13
CA LYS A 11 28.02 -6.79 -9.43
C LYS A 11 27.97 -5.51 -10.23
N ASP A 12 28.22 -5.64 -11.53
CA ASP A 12 28.02 -4.54 -12.47
C ASP A 12 26.55 -4.14 -12.49
N GLU A 13 26.30 -2.86 -12.70
CA GLU A 13 24.95 -2.29 -12.74
C GLU A 13 24.08 -2.94 -13.82
N SER A 14 24.70 -3.40 -14.91
CA SER A 14 24.07 -4.18 -15.98
C SER A 14 23.50 -5.54 -15.53
N ALA A 15 23.93 -6.06 -14.37
CA ALA A 15 23.42 -7.30 -13.79
C ALA A 15 22.27 -7.07 -12.80
N LEU A 16 21.82 -5.83 -12.61
CA LEU A 16 20.77 -5.47 -11.65
C LEU A 16 19.52 -4.93 -12.35
N ILE A 17 18.36 -5.36 -11.85
CA ILE A 17 17.07 -4.80 -12.28
C ILE A 17 16.55 -3.92 -11.14
N HIS A 18 16.59 -2.61 -11.37
CA HIS A 18 16.04 -1.64 -10.43
C HIS A 18 14.52 -1.60 -10.54
N ILE A 19 13.82 -1.77 -9.41
CA ILE A 19 12.37 -1.68 -9.32
C ILE A 19 11.95 -0.77 -8.15
N GLN A 20 10.73 -0.25 -8.24
CA GLN A 20 10.04 0.39 -7.14
C GLN A 20 8.97 -0.56 -6.60
N THR A 21 8.80 -0.61 -5.28
CA THR A 21 8.01 -1.67 -4.63
C THR A 21 6.80 -1.13 -3.86
N ASN A 22 6.16 -0.08 -4.37
CA ASN A 22 4.87 0.36 -3.83
C ASN A 22 3.71 -0.33 -4.56
N ASN A 23 2.53 -0.33 -3.94
CA ASN A 23 1.38 -1.09 -4.40
C ASN A 23 0.36 -0.24 -5.19
N SER A 24 0.76 0.88 -5.81
CA SER A 24 -0.16 1.55 -6.73
C SER A 24 -0.33 0.77 -8.03
N ILE A 25 -1.52 0.87 -8.65
CA ILE A 25 -1.82 0.37 -9.99
C ILE A 25 -0.75 0.82 -10.97
N GLU A 26 -0.41 2.11 -10.98
CA GLU A 26 0.58 2.69 -11.88
C GLU A 26 1.98 2.07 -11.68
N ASN A 27 2.42 1.93 -10.43
CA ASN A 27 3.72 1.35 -10.15
C ASN A 27 3.75 -0.13 -10.54
N VAL A 28 2.74 -0.91 -10.14
CA VAL A 28 2.68 -2.33 -10.50
C VAL A 28 2.61 -2.50 -12.02
N ARG A 29 1.85 -1.67 -12.75
CA ARG A 29 1.83 -1.66 -14.22
C ARG A 29 3.23 -1.47 -14.79
N THR A 30 3.92 -0.43 -14.34
CA THR A 30 5.22 -0.02 -14.86
C THR A 30 6.30 -1.05 -14.56
N GLN A 31 6.40 -1.49 -13.30
CA GLN A 31 7.46 -2.41 -12.88
C GLN A 31 7.23 -3.83 -13.41
N SER A 32 5.98 -4.30 -13.44
CA SER A 32 5.67 -5.60 -14.04
C SER A 32 5.93 -5.62 -15.55
N ALA A 33 5.58 -4.55 -16.28
CA ALA A 33 5.87 -4.43 -17.70
C ALA A 33 7.38 -4.41 -17.99
N LYS A 34 8.15 -3.69 -17.18
CA LYS A 34 9.62 -3.70 -17.25
C LYS A 34 10.18 -5.11 -17.09
N LEU A 35 9.76 -5.84 -16.06
CA LEU A 35 10.20 -7.22 -15.83
C LEU A 35 9.74 -8.15 -16.96
N ALA A 36 8.52 -7.97 -17.45
CA ALA A 36 7.98 -8.79 -18.51
C ALA A 36 8.78 -8.67 -19.80
N LYS A 37 9.21 -7.46 -20.16
CA LYS A 37 10.09 -7.21 -21.32
C LYS A 37 11.45 -7.88 -21.18
N ILE A 38 12.03 -7.84 -19.98
CA ILE A 38 13.34 -8.46 -19.71
C ILE A 38 13.25 -9.99 -19.82
N PHE A 39 12.15 -10.58 -19.37
CA PHE A 39 11.99 -12.04 -19.32
C PHE A 39 11.18 -12.64 -20.47
N GLY A 40 10.74 -11.84 -21.46
CA GLY A 40 9.93 -12.31 -22.59
C GLY A 40 8.55 -12.85 -22.17
N THR A 41 7.88 -12.18 -21.23
CA THR A 41 6.59 -12.61 -20.65
C THR A 41 5.46 -11.57 -20.78
N GLU A 42 5.57 -10.67 -21.75
CA GLU A 42 4.67 -9.53 -21.96
C GLU A 42 3.20 -9.95 -22.09
N ALA A 43 2.91 -10.96 -22.92
CA ALA A 43 1.54 -11.46 -23.09
C ALA A 43 0.93 -11.98 -21.78
N LYS A 44 1.73 -12.69 -20.96
CA LYS A 44 1.29 -13.17 -19.64
C LYS A 44 1.13 -12.02 -18.66
N ASN A 45 1.98 -10.99 -18.76
CA ASN A 45 1.88 -9.81 -17.91
C ASN A 45 0.60 -9.04 -18.18
N THR A 46 0.26 -8.76 -19.43
CA THR A 46 -0.97 -8.03 -19.80
C THR A 46 -2.21 -8.66 -19.16
N VAL A 47 -2.35 -9.98 -19.27
CA VAL A 47 -3.50 -10.70 -18.70
C VAL A 47 -3.51 -10.63 -17.18
N ARG A 48 -2.37 -10.83 -16.52
CA ARG A 48 -2.29 -10.84 -15.04
C ARG A 48 -2.40 -9.45 -14.43
N PHE A 49 -1.83 -8.45 -15.08
CA PHE A 49 -1.96 -7.08 -14.61
C PHE A 49 -3.44 -6.63 -14.70
N ALA A 50 -4.18 -7.05 -15.73
CA ALA A 50 -5.59 -6.75 -15.84
C ALA A 50 -6.42 -7.33 -14.67
N THR A 51 -6.08 -8.52 -14.14
CA THR A 51 -6.79 -9.08 -12.96
C THR A 51 -6.47 -8.31 -11.68
N TYR A 52 -5.20 -7.92 -11.51
CA TYR A 52 -4.76 -7.07 -10.41
C TYR A 52 -5.46 -5.70 -10.42
N GLU A 53 -5.45 -5.00 -11.56
CA GLU A 53 -6.09 -3.71 -11.73
C GLU A 53 -7.60 -3.81 -11.49
N LYS A 54 -8.26 -4.81 -12.09
CA LYS A 54 -9.69 -5.05 -11.89
C LYS A 54 -10.05 -5.20 -10.41
N GLY A 55 -9.27 -5.97 -9.64
CA GLY A 55 -9.53 -6.16 -8.22
C GLY A 55 -9.48 -4.88 -7.39
N ILE A 56 -8.61 -3.92 -7.75
CA ILE A 56 -8.54 -2.63 -7.07
C ILE A 56 -9.69 -1.72 -7.51
N LEU A 57 -10.03 -1.70 -8.80
CA LEU A 57 -11.15 -0.89 -9.31
C LEU A 57 -12.49 -1.35 -8.73
N GLU A 58 -12.73 -2.67 -8.65
CA GLU A 58 -13.88 -3.22 -7.91
C GLU A 58 -13.84 -2.81 -6.43
N GLY A 59 -12.66 -2.82 -5.80
CA GLY A 59 -12.48 -2.35 -4.43
C GLY A 59 -12.84 -0.88 -4.25
N LYS A 60 -12.46 -0.02 -5.20
CA LYS A 60 -12.79 1.41 -5.21
C LYS A 60 -14.29 1.64 -5.31
N GLU A 61 -14.99 0.89 -6.15
CA GLU A 61 -16.46 0.93 -6.25
C GLU A 61 -17.10 0.56 -4.91
N ASN A 62 -16.68 -0.55 -4.30
CA ASN A 62 -17.18 -0.97 -2.98
C ASN A 62 -16.90 0.06 -1.88
N VAL A 63 -15.73 0.73 -1.91
CA VAL A 63 -15.36 1.82 -0.99
C VAL A 63 -16.32 2.99 -1.14
N ALA A 64 -16.65 3.39 -2.38
CA ALA A 64 -17.60 4.47 -2.65
C ALA A 64 -19.04 4.10 -2.25
N GLU A 65 -19.48 2.87 -2.55
CA GLU A 65 -20.82 2.36 -2.18
C GLU A 65 -21.04 2.36 -0.67
N LYS A 66 -20.02 2.01 0.11
CA LYS A 66 -20.06 2.07 1.58
C LYS A 66 -19.81 3.48 2.14
N GLY A 67 -19.52 4.46 1.29
CA GLY A 67 -19.20 5.83 1.68
C GLY A 67 -17.88 5.97 2.44
N LEU A 68 -16.96 4.99 2.31
CA LEU A 68 -15.64 5.01 2.94
C LEU A 68 -14.68 5.99 2.25
N ASP A 69 -14.94 6.33 0.99
CA ASP A 69 -14.26 7.40 0.23
C ASP A 69 -14.42 8.78 0.88
N ARG A 70 -15.53 9.00 1.60
CA ARG A 70 -15.84 10.25 2.31
C ARG A 70 -15.31 10.31 3.74
N LYS A 71 -14.69 9.23 4.22
CA LYS A 71 -14.17 9.11 5.59
C LYS A 71 -12.77 9.70 5.69
N ASN A 72 -12.47 10.39 6.79
CA ASN A 72 -11.13 10.94 7.02
C ASN A 72 -10.18 9.79 7.39
N VAL A 73 -9.22 9.52 6.50
CA VAL A 73 -8.26 8.42 6.66
C VAL A 73 -6.88 8.95 7.03
N TYR A 74 -6.30 8.42 8.10
CA TYR A 74 -4.90 8.62 8.45
C TYR A 74 -4.11 7.35 8.13
N CYS A 75 -3.16 7.41 7.20
CA CYS A 75 -2.62 6.21 6.56
C CYS A 75 -1.11 6.02 6.77
N HIS A 76 -0.68 4.80 7.08
CA HIS A 76 0.74 4.47 7.11
C HIS A 76 1.37 4.74 5.73
N ALA A 77 2.55 5.34 5.68
CA ALA A 77 3.19 5.86 4.47
C ALA A 77 3.44 4.77 3.40
N MET A 78 3.66 3.53 3.83
CA MET A 78 3.82 2.37 2.92
C MET A 78 2.49 1.83 2.35
N GLN A 79 1.35 2.24 2.90
CA GLN A 79 0.01 1.81 2.48
C GLN A 79 -0.73 2.88 1.66
N VAL A 80 -0.27 4.13 1.67
CA VAL A 80 -0.94 5.28 1.05
C VAL A 80 -1.22 5.10 -0.44
N TYR A 81 -0.37 4.34 -1.13
CA TYR A 81 -0.48 4.09 -2.57
C TYR A 81 -1.76 3.31 -2.91
N LEU A 82 -2.01 2.20 -2.21
CA LEU A 82 -3.24 1.44 -2.38
C LEU A 82 -4.46 2.23 -1.89
N ALA A 83 -4.33 2.96 -0.77
CA ALA A 83 -5.42 3.77 -0.23
C ALA A 83 -5.91 4.82 -1.25
N LYS A 84 -4.98 5.49 -1.95
CA LYS A 84 -5.29 6.46 -3.00
C LYS A 84 -5.97 5.83 -4.21
N ASP A 85 -5.50 4.67 -4.66
CA ASP A 85 -6.12 3.97 -5.79
C ASP A 85 -7.53 3.47 -5.47
N LEU A 86 -7.80 3.15 -4.20
CA LEU A 86 -9.14 2.84 -3.69
C LEU A 86 -10.05 4.07 -3.54
N GLY A 87 -9.54 5.29 -3.78
CA GLY A 87 -10.31 6.52 -3.70
C GLY A 87 -10.56 7.02 -2.28
N LEU A 88 -9.79 6.57 -1.29
CA LEU A 88 -9.94 7.04 0.09
C LEU A 88 -9.51 8.49 0.27
N ASN A 89 -10.25 9.25 1.08
CA ASN A 89 -9.86 10.59 1.52
C ASN A 89 -8.74 10.52 2.58
N VAL A 90 -7.50 10.37 2.12
CA VAL A 90 -6.31 10.37 2.98
C VAL A 90 -5.97 11.79 3.40
N VAL A 91 -6.24 12.14 4.66
CA VAL A 91 -6.02 13.48 5.22
C VAL A 91 -4.64 13.63 5.89
N GLY A 92 -3.92 12.53 6.09
CA GLY A 92 -2.55 12.56 6.57
C GLY A 92 -1.88 11.20 6.59
N THR A 93 -0.57 11.20 6.86
CA THR A 93 0.27 9.99 6.82
C THR A 93 1.23 9.89 7.99
N PHE A 94 1.56 8.65 8.37
CA PHE A 94 2.52 8.35 9.43
C PHE A 94 3.41 7.15 9.10
N GLY A 95 4.36 6.84 9.98
CA GLY A 95 5.27 5.72 9.78
C GLY A 95 6.38 6.02 8.76
N PRO A 96 7.41 5.16 8.69
CA PRO A 96 7.60 3.97 9.54
C PRO A 96 8.08 4.29 10.96
N ALA A 97 8.53 5.52 11.22
CA ALA A 97 8.83 5.95 12.58
C ALA A 97 7.56 5.98 13.46
N PRO A 98 7.69 5.85 14.79
CA PRO A 98 6.59 6.08 15.71
C PRO A 98 5.89 7.41 15.46
N LEU A 99 4.60 7.49 15.80
CA LEU A 99 3.83 8.73 15.72
C LEU A 99 4.51 9.84 16.52
N THR A 100 4.68 10.99 15.88
CA THR A 100 5.20 12.19 16.53
C THR A 100 4.09 12.91 17.30
N ALA A 101 4.46 13.77 18.25
CA ALA A 101 3.50 14.62 18.96
C ALA A 101 2.69 15.53 18.01
N ALA A 102 3.30 16.00 16.91
CA ALA A 102 2.60 16.79 15.89
C ALA A 102 1.52 15.96 15.18
N GLN A 103 1.84 14.73 14.77
CA GLN A 103 0.88 13.83 14.12
C GLN A 103 -0.25 13.42 15.08
N LEU A 104 0.04 13.20 16.36
CA LEU A 104 -1.00 12.96 17.36
C LEU A 104 -1.93 14.18 17.50
N ALA A 105 -1.39 15.40 17.48
CA ALA A 105 -2.20 16.61 17.50
C ALA A 105 -3.03 16.79 16.21
N GLU A 106 -2.53 16.37 15.06
CA GLU A 106 -3.28 16.34 13.79
C GLU A 106 -4.44 15.33 13.87
N ILE A 107 -4.17 14.11 14.33
CA ILE A 107 -5.18 13.06 14.52
C ILE A 107 -6.26 13.52 15.51
N ALA A 108 -5.88 14.16 16.62
CA ALA A 108 -6.81 14.66 17.64
C ALA A 108 -7.80 15.71 17.10
N LYS A 109 -7.39 16.49 16.10
CA LYS A 109 -8.18 17.60 15.53
C LYS A 109 -8.90 17.21 14.24
N GLY A 110 -8.40 16.21 13.52
CA GLY A 110 -8.81 15.91 12.14
C GLY A 110 -10.06 15.07 11.98
N ASP A 111 -10.81 14.80 13.06
CA ASP A 111 -11.99 13.92 13.06
C ASP A 111 -11.74 12.62 12.28
N ILE A 112 -10.66 11.92 12.63
CA ILE A 112 -10.24 10.72 11.92
C ILE A 112 -11.26 9.60 12.15
N ASP A 113 -11.74 9.02 11.05
CA ASP A 113 -12.67 7.88 11.07
C ASP A 113 -11.91 6.55 11.01
N ILE A 114 -10.85 6.49 10.18
CA ILE A 114 -10.11 5.26 9.87
C ILE A 114 -8.62 5.53 9.95
N ILE A 115 -7.90 4.63 10.62
CA ILE A 115 -6.44 4.62 10.66
C ILE A 115 -5.97 3.35 9.98
N ILE A 116 -5.22 3.48 8.89
CA ILE A 116 -4.65 2.32 8.17
C ILE A 116 -3.21 2.12 8.63
N ASP A 117 -2.95 1.04 9.37
CA ASP A 117 -1.63 0.67 9.86
C ASP A 117 -0.97 -0.41 8.98
N ASN A 118 0.33 -0.64 9.21
CA ASN A 118 1.07 -1.69 8.54
C ASN A 118 1.36 -2.87 9.49
N ILE A 119 0.89 -4.07 9.14
CA ILE A 119 1.13 -5.28 9.93
C ILE A 119 2.62 -5.58 10.18
N HIS A 120 3.49 -5.14 9.26
CA HIS A 120 4.94 -5.35 9.38
C HIS A 120 5.64 -4.31 10.26
N ASN A 121 4.97 -3.21 10.56
CA ASN A 121 5.49 -2.13 11.39
C ASN A 121 4.31 -1.39 12.06
N PRO A 122 3.62 -2.04 13.02
CA PRO A 122 2.45 -1.45 13.65
C PRO A 122 2.87 -0.31 14.57
N VAL A 123 2.44 0.90 14.25
CA VAL A 123 2.77 2.11 15.04
C VAL A 123 1.56 3.01 15.28
N ALA A 124 0.36 2.60 14.83
CA ALA A 124 -0.89 3.33 15.04
C ALA A 124 -1.50 3.29 16.46
N PRO A 125 -1.24 2.32 17.36
CA PRO A 125 -1.98 2.23 18.63
C PRO A 125 -2.06 3.53 19.46
N PRO A 126 -0.99 4.35 19.59
CA PRO A 126 -1.07 5.62 20.33
C PRO A 126 -2.11 6.61 19.76
N ALA A 127 -2.48 6.50 18.48
CA ALA A 127 -3.50 7.35 17.89
C ALA A 127 -4.88 7.18 18.53
N LEU A 128 -5.20 6.01 19.10
CA LEU A 128 -6.48 5.76 19.76
C LEU A 128 -6.63 6.51 21.08
N GLU A 129 -5.53 6.94 21.70
CA GLU A 129 -5.59 7.77 22.90
C GLU A 129 -6.19 9.15 22.62
N VAL A 130 -5.98 9.66 21.40
CA VAL A 130 -6.45 10.98 20.95
C VAL A 130 -7.62 10.93 19.97
N SER A 131 -7.89 9.75 19.38
CA SER A 131 -9.06 9.49 18.53
C SER A 131 -9.67 8.12 18.85
N PRO A 132 -10.33 7.97 20.01
CA PRO A 132 -10.83 6.67 20.49
C PRO A 132 -11.97 6.09 19.65
N LYS A 133 -12.58 6.88 18.76
CA LYS A 133 -13.65 6.44 17.86
C LYS A 133 -13.12 5.97 16.50
N SER A 134 -11.85 6.21 16.20
CA SER A 134 -11.23 5.75 14.96
C SER A 134 -11.23 4.22 14.89
N ARG A 135 -11.53 3.68 13.71
CA ARG A 135 -11.32 2.26 13.41
C ARG A 135 -9.90 2.05 12.90
N ILE A 136 -9.12 1.17 13.56
CA ILE A 136 -7.85 0.71 13.00
C ILE A 136 -8.11 -0.41 12.00
N VAL A 137 -7.50 -0.28 10.83
CA VAL A 137 -7.43 -1.29 9.77
C VAL A 137 -5.96 -1.62 9.56
N THR A 138 -5.59 -2.89 9.64
CA THR A 138 -4.19 -3.30 9.49
C THR A 138 -3.98 -3.98 8.14
N TRP A 139 -3.12 -3.39 7.30
CA TRP A 139 -2.81 -3.90 5.98
C TRP A 139 -1.42 -4.50 5.88
N ARG A 140 -1.25 -5.38 4.89
CA ARG A 140 0.04 -5.93 4.48
C ARG A 140 0.57 -5.22 3.24
N ASN A 141 1.85 -4.83 3.23
CA ASN A 141 2.48 -4.16 2.08
C ASN A 141 3.34 -5.08 1.20
N LEU A 142 3.56 -6.34 1.61
CA LEU A 142 4.23 -7.39 0.83
C LEU A 142 3.55 -8.75 1.05
N PRO A 143 3.50 -9.67 0.06
CA PRO A 143 2.79 -10.93 0.21
C PRO A 143 3.34 -11.81 1.33
N ASP A 144 2.47 -12.56 2.02
CA ASP A 144 2.86 -13.53 3.05
C ASP A 144 3.49 -14.82 2.49
N ARG A 145 3.24 -15.09 1.20
CA ARG A 145 3.80 -16.20 0.45
C ARG A 145 4.33 -15.78 -0.91
N GLY A 146 5.30 -16.55 -1.40
CA GLY A 146 5.75 -16.46 -2.79
C GLY A 146 4.78 -17.13 -3.77
N GLY A 147 5.10 -17.01 -5.05
CA GLY A 147 4.42 -17.71 -6.13
C GLY A 147 3.32 -16.90 -6.83
N ARG A 148 2.55 -17.59 -7.67
CA ARG A 148 1.54 -16.95 -8.51
C ARG A 148 0.38 -16.41 -7.67
N GLY A 149 -0.08 -15.21 -8.01
CA GLY A 149 -1.27 -14.58 -7.44
C GLY A 149 -1.07 -13.88 -6.10
N SER A 150 0.09 -14.03 -5.44
CA SER A 150 0.24 -13.60 -4.05
C SER A 150 0.10 -12.09 -3.82
N LEU A 151 0.51 -11.26 -4.79
CA LEU A 151 0.30 -9.80 -4.71
C LEU A 151 -1.17 -9.41 -4.87
N GLU A 152 -1.89 -10.05 -5.79
CA GLU A 152 -3.33 -9.81 -5.99
C GLU A 152 -4.13 -10.27 -4.76
N GLU A 153 -3.83 -11.46 -4.23
CA GLU A 153 -4.45 -11.99 -3.01
C GLU A 153 -4.24 -11.10 -1.80
N MET A 154 -3.01 -10.57 -1.62
CA MET A 154 -2.70 -9.62 -0.56
C MET A 154 -3.55 -8.35 -0.68
N VAL A 155 -3.62 -7.75 -1.87
CA VAL A 155 -4.40 -6.53 -2.09
C VAL A 155 -5.90 -6.78 -1.86
N ARG A 156 -6.44 -7.90 -2.38
CA ARG A 156 -7.84 -8.26 -2.15
C ARG A 156 -8.14 -8.49 -0.66
N SER A 157 -7.20 -9.08 0.08
CA SER A 157 -7.33 -9.27 1.53
C SER A 157 -7.33 -7.95 2.29
N ASN A 158 -6.47 -6.99 1.91
CA ASN A 158 -6.48 -5.63 2.47
C ASN A 158 -7.81 -4.92 2.21
N ILE A 159 -8.33 -5.02 0.98
CA ILE A 159 -9.64 -4.46 0.61
C ILE A 159 -10.75 -5.10 1.45
N ALA A 160 -10.75 -6.42 1.58
CA ALA A 160 -11.73 -7.13 2.41
C ALA A 160 -11.68 -6.67 3.88
N GLU A 161 -10.49 -6.46 4.44
CA GLU A 161 -10.32 -5.93 5.80
C GLU A 161 -10.90 -4.51 5.94
N LEU A 162 -10.67 -3.66 4.93
CA LEU A 162 -11.22 -2.30 4.92
C LEU A 162 -12.75 -2.30 4.92
N LEU A 163 -13.38 -3.25 4.22
CA LEU A 163 -14.84 -3.31 4.00
C LEU A 163 -15.63 -3.95 5.16
N LYS A 164 -14.95 -4.54 6.16
CA LYS A 164 -15.53 -5.02 7.41
C LYS A 164 -16.06 -3.86 8.25
#